data_AF-A0A7R9YYU2-F1
#
_entry.id   AF-A0A7R9YYU2-F1
#
_cell.length_a   1.000
_cell.length_b   1.000
_cell.length_c   1.000
_cell.angle_alpha   90.00
_cell.angle_beta   90.00
_cell.angle_gamma   90.00
#
_symmetry.space_group_name_H-M   'P 1'
#
loop_
_entity.id
_entity.type
_entity.pdbx_description
1 polymer ?
#
loop_
_entity_poly.entity_id
_entity_poly.type
_entity_poly.pdbx_seq_one_letter_code
_entity_poly.pdbx_strand_id
1 'polypeptide(L)'
;MVVRRAVSAAAMTLWQESSSQAKVVLQAAPTAFARGGLGAAAASGSGTTCPQAAWLAAGGTFRHMSWQRSVEKGMRSFQDLINIPRLMHPDIYDSGEKQATDMYKFHGKVMDPYYKKNPLASWNLFANNNEGWDELERRSRYFHNRMWAYRVCYQSIWGFSPKALKEHVAEVYAAVNAAVAASHTGRRALDGVKDVVAPSLLDAMQADAARLQQSGRSVAWRMVKPPSPSSNIRLVNGFLVRGSNNPQLNSKLYFVQWTFEIESEQTFAVYERTPRGGAPRLVAGSPEAPVRVVDHWVFERAVLKSWFLPKPGPRGAEWRLVARLQQPAGRPPPLKPVPV
;
A
#
# COMPACT_ATOMS: atom_id res chain seq x y z
N MET A 1 52.67 -1.69 -10.11
CA MET A 1 51.69 -2.72 -9.72
C MET A 1 51.30 -2.48 -8.26
N VAL A 2 50.32 -1.63 -8.00
CA VAL A 2 49.77 -1.38 -6.65
C VAL A 2 48.26 -1.28 -6.82
N VAL A 3 47.55 -2.26 -6.28
CA VAL A 3 46.10 -2.46 -6.40
C VAL A 3 45.51 -2.53 -4.99
N ARG A 4 44.32 -1.95 -4.84
CA ARG A 4 43.36 -2.00 -3.71
C ARG A 4 43.55 -0.99 -2.57
N ARG A 5 42.63 -0.01 -2.53
CA ARG A 5 41.73 0.26 -1.39
C ARG A 5 40.66 1.28 -1.80
N ALA A 6 39.51 0.77 -2.25
CA ALA A 6 38.31 1.59 -2.50
C ALA A 6 37.04 0.73 -2.47
N VAL A 7 36.79 -0.04 -1.40
CA VAL A 7 35.50 -0.72 -1.17
C VAL A 7 35.29 -0.92 0.34
N SER A 8 34.69 0.04 1.05
CA SER A 8 34.16 -0.17 2.43
C SER A 8 33.31 1.00 2.97
N ALA A 9 32.51 1.68 2.14
CA ALA A 9 31.67 2.80 2.59
C ALA A 9 30.16 2.65 2.33
N ALA A 10 29.69 1.54 1.74
CA ALA A 10 28.29 1.41 1.30
C ALA A 10 27.40 0.53 2.20
N ALA A 11 27.96 -0.18 3.18
CA ALA A 11 27.23 -1.16 4.00
C ALA A 11 26.73 -0.62 5.36
N MET A 12 27.06 0.63 5.70
CA MET A 12 26.62 1.30 6.95
C MET A 12 25.61 2.42 6.70
N THR A 13 25.64 3.06 5.53
CA THR A 13 24.88 4.29 5.25
C THR A 13 23.37 4.07 5.20
N LEU A 14 22.88 2.89 4.80
CA LEU A 14 21.42 2.64 4.68
C LEU A 14 20.75 2.13 5.96
N TRP A 15 21.51 1.62 6.93
CA TRP A 15 20.97 1.10 8.20
C TRP A 15 21.25 2.07 9.38
N GLN A 16 22.34 2.84 9.31
CA GLN A 16 22.76 3.77 10.37
C GLN A 16 22.14 5.18 10.22
N GLU A 17 21.70 5.58 9.03
CA GLU A 17 20.98 6.87 8.85
C GLU A 17 19.49 6.80 9.27
N SER A 18 18.92 5.59 9.38
CA SER A 18 17.57 5.38 9.95
C SER A 18 17.53 5.56 11.48
N SER A 19 18.67 5.36 12.17
CA SER A 19 18.76 5.39 13.64
C SER A 19 19.33 6.68 14.21
N SER A 20 19.78 7.63 13.38
CA SER A 20 20.47 8.85 13.81
C SER A 20 19.56 10.00 14.29
N GLN A 21 18.25 9.79 14.45
CA GLN A 21 17.33 10.82 14.99
C GLN A 21 16.49 10.38 16.20
N ALA A 22 16.84 9.27 16.86
CA ALA A 22 16.22 8.88 18.11
C ALA A 22 16.74 9.74 19.29
N LYS A 23 16.05 10.86 19.59
CA LYS A 23 16.19 11.52 20.90
C LYS A 23 15.60 10.59 21.97
N VAL A 24 16.47 9.91 22.73
CA VAL A 24 16.09 9.05 23.85
C VAL A 24 15.81 9.92 25.09
N VAL A 25 14.56 9.93 25.54
CA VAL A 25 14.17 10.35 26.90
C VAL A 25 13.63 9.11 27.60
N LEU A 26 14.42 8.57 28.53
CA LEU A 26 14.08 7.39 29.34
C LEU A 26 13.31 7.82 30.59
N GLN A 27 12.08 7.33 30.74
CA GLN A 27 11.38 7.23 32.02
C GLN A 27 10.74 5.84 32.12
N ALA A 28 10.89 5.21 33.28
CA ALA A 28 10.74 3.78 33.50
C ALA A 28 9.43 3.37 34.23
N ALA A 29 9.01 2.12 33.92
CA ALA A 29 8.28 1.14 34.74
C ALA A 29 6.74 1.30 34.95
N PRO A 30 5.99 0.24 35.37
CA PRO A 30 6.10 -1.21 35.10
C PRO A 30 4.76 -1.91 34.73
N THR A 31 4.89 -3.22 34.48
CA THR A 31 3.99 -4.30 34.03
C THR A 31 2.94 -4.85 35.00
N ALA A 32 1.85 -5.42 34.46
CA ALA A 32 1.10 -6.63 34.92
C ALA A 32 -0.08 -6.92 33.94
N PHE A 33 -0.79 -8.05 33.86
CA PHE A 33 -0.55 -9.51 33.76
C PHE A 33 -1.93 -10.13 33.38
N ALA A 34 -1.96 -11.41 32.95
CA ALA A 34 -3.13 -12.35 32.86
C ALA A 34 -3.98 -12.35 31.56
N ARG A 35 -3.97 -13.46 30.77
CA ARG A 35 -4.83 -14.69 30.76
C ARG A 35 -6.28 -14.44 30.29
N GLY A 36 -6.96 -15.22 29.45
CA GLY A 36 -6.73 -16.51 28.77
C GLY A 36 -8.06 -17.03 28.15
N GLY A 37 -8.00 -18.06 27.28
CA GLY A 37 -9.08 -19.02 26.92
C GLY A 37 -10.25 -18.53 26.02
N LEU A 38 -11.03 -19.35 25.31
CA LEU A 38 -10.93 -20.67 24.67
C LEU A 38 -12.32 -20.92 24.01
N GLY A 39 -12.36 -21.61 22.87
CA GLY A 39 -13.50 -22.40 22.36
C GLY A 39 -14.57 -21.68 21.53
N ALA A 40 -15.38 -22.32 20.67
CA ALA A 40 -15.28 -23.46 19.75
C ALA A 40 -16.71 -23.68 19.17
N ALA A 41 -16.79 -24.19 17.93
CA ALA A 41 -17.92 -24.94 17.32
C ALA A 41 -19.23 -24.17 17.01
N ALA A 42 -20.12 -24.56 16.08
CA ALA A 42 -20.15 -25.41 14.88
C ALA A 42 -21.62 -25.37 14.33
N ALA A 43 -21.86 -26.06 13.21
CA ALA A 43 -23.15 -26.47 12.60
C ALA A 43 -23.87 -25.42 11.71
N SER A 44 -24.16 -25.60 10.41
CA SER A 44 -24.59 -26.72 9.52
C SER A 44 -26.13 -26.88 9.39
N GLY A 45 -26.62 -26.85 8.14
CA GLY A 45 -27.94 -27.31 7.69
C GLY A 45 -28.39 -26.48 6.47
N SER A 46 -28.40 -26.91 5.20
CA SER A 46 -28.94 -28.08 4.48
C SER A 46 -30.44 -27.99 4.13
N GLY A 47 -30.76 -28.11 2.83
CA GLY A 47 -32.04 -28.60 2.29
C GLY A 47 -32.77 -27.62 1.35
N THR A 48 -32.83 -27.85 0.02
CA THR A 48 -33.89 -28.58 -0.75
C THR A 48 -35.19 -27.76 -0.91
N THR A 49 -35.90 -27.62 -2.04
CA THR A 49 -36.00 -28.29 -3.36
C THR A 49 -36.96 -27.49 -4.28
N CYS A 50 -36.87 -27.71 -5.59
CA CYS A 50 -37.77 -27.32 -6.71
C CYS A 50 -39.25 -27.84 -6.56
N PRO A 51 -40.21 -27.78 -7.53
CA PRO A 51 -40.15 -27.37 -8.97
C PRO A 51 -41.41 -26.70 -9.62
N GLN A 52 -41.28 -26.40 -10.92
CA GLN A 52 -42.24 -26.56 -12.06
C GLN A 52 -43.59 -25.81 -12.16
N ALA A 53 -43.78 -25.17 -13.33
CA ALA A 53 -44.78 -25.45 -14.40
C ALA A 53 -45.02 -24.15 -15.22
N ALA A 54 -44.55 -23.97 -16.46
CA ALA A 54 -45.03 -24.54 -17.73
C ALA A 54 -46.51 -24.28 -18.00
N TRP A 55 -46.85 -23.34 -18.91
CA TRP A 55 -48.02 -23.41 -19.80
C TRP A 55 -47.78 -22.62 -21.10
N LEU A 56 -48.44 -23.11 -22.13
CA LEU A 56 -48.23 -22.99 -23.57
C LEU A 56 -48.97 -21.82 -24.24
N ALA A 57 -48.34 -21.34 -25.31
CA ALA A 57 -48.91 -21.10 -26.65
C ALA A 57 -49.81 -19.90 -26.99
N ALA A 58 -49.60 -19.50 -28.24
CA ALA A 58 -50.53 -18.99 -29.25
C ALA A 58 -50.62 -17.48 -29.48
N GLY A 59 -49.94 -17.05 -30.57
CA GLY A 59 -50.62 -16.50 -31.75
C GLY A 59 -51.06 -15.04 -31.71
N GLY A 60 -50.53 -14.23 -32.62
CA GLY A 60 -51.11 -12.93 -32.94
C GLY A 60 -50.15 -11.97 -33.63
N THR A 61 -50.05 -12.07 -34.95
CA THR A 61 -49.45 -11.05 -35.81
C THR A 61 -50.19 -9.72 -35.69
N PHE A 62 -49.47 -8.63 -35.36
CA PHE A 62 -49.97 -7.28 -35.59
C PHE A 62 -48.85 -6.36 -36.08
N ARG A 63 -49.05 -5.79 -37.28
CA ARG A 63 -48.22 -4.75 -37.88
C ARG A 63 -48.37 -3.47 -37.05
N HIS A 64 -47.27 -2.98 -36.47
CA HIS A 64 -47.14 -1.58 -36.05
C HIS A 64 -45.66 -1.13 -36.02
N MET A 65 -45.04 -0.99 -37.20
CA MET A 65 -43.71 -0.35 -37.35
C MET A 65 -43.94 1.07 -37.86
N SER A 66 -43.73 2.12 -37.06
CA SER A 66 -42.45 2.82 -37.09
C SER A 66 -42.13 3.67 -35.84
N TRP A 67 -42.87 3.51 -34.73
CA TRP A 67 -42.64 4.27 -33.48
C TRP A 67 -41.99 3.46 -32.34
N GLN A 68 -41.54 2.23 -32.60
CA GLN A 68 -40.88 1.37 -31.58
C GLN A 68 -39.35 1.37 -31.64
N ARG A 69 -38.71 1.84 -32.73
CA ARG A 69 -37.24 1.82 -32.83
C ARG A 69 -36.53 2.84 -31.91
N SER A 70 -37.18 3.93 -31.51
CA SER A 70 -36.63 4.88 -30.54
C SER A 70 -36.80 4.42 -29.09
N VAL A 71 -37.92 3.76 -28.76
CA VAL A 71 -38.14 3.20 -27.42
C VAL A 71 -37.31 1.94 -27.21
N GLU A 72 -37.09 1.10 -28.23
CA GLU A 72 -36.16 -0.04 -28.14
C GLU A 72 -34.70 0.41 -28.02
N LYS A 73 -34.28 1.53 -28.64
CA LYS A 73 -32.95 2.11 -28.38
C LYS A 73 -32.85 2.66 -26.96
N GLY A 74 -33.90 3.29 -26.43
CA GLY A 74 -33.98 3.77 -25.04
C GLY A 74 -34.02 2.63 -24.01
N MET A 75 -34.75 1.55 -24.27
CA MET A 75 -34.88 0.39 -23.40
C MET A 75 -33.66 -0.53 -23.48
N ARG A 76 -33.00 -0.66 -24.63
CA ARG A 76 -31.67 -1.31 -24.70
C ARG A 76 -30.63 -0.50 -23.95
N SER A 77 -30.66 0.83 -24.03
CA SER A 77 -29.83 1.70 -23.18
C SER A 77 -30.11 1.51 -21.69
N PHE A 78 -31.37 1.25 -21.30
CA PHE A 78 -31.73 1.00 -19.90
C PHE A 78 -31.38 -0.44 -19.45
N GLN A 79 -31.53 -1.44 -20.31
CA GLN A 79 -31.12 -2.82 -20.07
C GLN A 79 -29.58 -2.98 -20.08
N ASP A 80 -28.86 -2.22 -20.89
CA ASP A 80 -27.40 -2.12 -20.82
C ASP A 80 -26.94 -1.39 -19.54
N LEU A 81 -27.73 -0.43 -19.05
CA LEU A 81 -27.53 0.22 -17.74
C LEU A 81 -27.80 -0.74 -16.56
N ILE A 82 -28.72 -1.69 -16.71
CA ILE A 82 -29.11 -2.69 -15.70
C ILE A 82 -28.67 -4.09 -16.15
N ASN A 83 -27.54 -4.21 -16.84
CA ASN A 83 -26.96 -5.51 -17.11
C ASN A 83 -26.22 -5.95 -15.85
N ILE A 84 -26.96 -6.47 -14.88
CA ILE A 84 -26.49 -6.82 -13.53
C ILE A 84 -25.20 -7.66 -13.58
N PRO A 85 -25.01 -8.62 -14.49
CA PRO A 85 -23.73 -9.32 -14.65
C PRO A 85 -22.55 -8.41 -15.03
N ARG A 86 -22.73 -7.47 -15.97
CA ARG A 86 -21.73 -6.45 -16.34
C ARG A 86 -21.47 -5.44 -15.22
N LEU A 87 -22.50 -5.15 -14.42
CA LEU A 87 -22.41 -4.29 -13.25
C LEU A 87 -21.60 -4.97 -12.13
N MET A 88 -21.82 -6.27 -11.94
CA MET A 88 -21.20 -7.07 -10.88
C MET A 88 -19.78 -7.53 -11.24
N HIS A 89 -19.48 -7.74 -12.53
CA HIS A 89 -18.18 -8.22 -13.03
C HIS A 89 -17.70 -7.48 -14.30
N PRO A 90 -17.46 -6.16 -14.25
CA PRO A 90 -17.09 -5.37 -15.43
C PRO A 90 -15.82 -5.88 -16.13
N ASP A 91 -14.87 -6.44 -15.36
CA ASP A 91 -13.61 -7.03 -15.80
C ASP A 91 -13.79 -8.30 -16.66
N ILE A 92 -14.91 -9.01 -16.53
CA ILE A 92 -15.18 -10.21 -17.34
C ILE A 92 -15.77 -9.84 -18.72
N TYR A 93 -16.45 -8.70 -18.81
CA TYR A 93 -17.30 -8.36 -19.97
C TYR A 93 -16.77 -7.22 -20.84
N ASP A 94 -15.74 -6.49 -20.40
CA ASP A 94 -14.97 -5.57 -21.24
C ASP A 94 -13.56 -6.17 -21.46
N SER A 95 -13.33 -6.74 -22.65
CA SER A 95 -12.08 -7.45 -22.98
C SER A 95 -10.85 -6.56 -22.85
N GLY A 96 -10.99 -5.25 -23.06
CA GLY A 96 -9.91 -4.28 -22.87
C GLY A 96 -9.61 -4.04 -21.39
N GLU A 97 -10.64 -3.95 -20.54
CA GLU A 97 -10.45 -3.85 -19.08
C GLU A 97 -9.85 -5.15 -18.54
N LYS A 98 -10.32 -6.33 -18.97
CA LYS A 98 -9.73 -7.63 -18.60
C LYS A 98 -8.25 -7.70 -18.90
N GLN A 99 -7.88 -7.39 -20.14
CA GLN A 99 -6.49 -7.40 -20.58
C GLN A 99 -5.65 -6.40 -19.77
N ALA A 100 -6.18 -5.20 -19.51
CA ALA A 100 -5.50 -4.21 -18.67
C ALA A 100 -5.33 -4.71 -17.23
N THR A 101 -6.32 -5.38 -16.65
CA THR A 101 -6.22 -5.93 -15.28
C THR A 101 -5.28 -7.12 -15.18
N ASP A 102 -5.20 -7.95 -16.23
CA ASP A 102 -4.28 -9.08 -16.31
C ASP A 102 -2.83 -8.61 -16.51
N MET A 103 -2.64 -7.58 -17.35
CA MET A 103 -1.32 -6.98 -17.61
C MET A 103 -0.82 -6.11 -16.45
N TYR A 104 -1.68 -5.27 -15.87
CA TYR A 104 -1.30 -4.24 -14.92
C TYR A 104 -1.91 -4.53 -13.55
N LYS A 105 -1.31 -5.48 -12.82
CA LYS A 105 -1.68 -5.78 -11.42
C LYS A 105 -1.17 -4.72 -10.44
N PHE A 106 -0.10 -4.01 -10.81
CA PHE A 106 0.55 -2.99 -10.02
C PHE A 106 1.23 -1.98 -10.94
N HIS A 107 1.35 -0.73 -10.48
CA HIS A 107 2.17 0.29 -11.12
C HIS A 107 3.62 0.22 -10.59
N GLY A 108 3.80 -0.05 -9.30
CA GLY A 108 5.10 -0.37 -8.70
C GLY A 108 6.10 0.79 -8.57
N LYS A 109 5.78 1.97 -9.13
CA LYS A 109 6.57 3.20 -9.00
C LYS A 109 5.79 4.27 -8.24
N VAL A 110 6.41 4.90 -7.25
CA VAL A 110 5.85 6.04 -6.52
C VAL A 110 5.86 7.28 -7.41
N MET A 111 4.69 7.87 -7.63
CA MET A 111 4.54 9.01 -8.55
C MET A 111 4.75 10.36 -7.87
N ASP A 112 4.26 10.52 -6.65
CA ASP A 112 4.38 11.76 -5.86
C ASP A 112 4.92 11.42 -4.45
N PRO A 113 6.26 11.37 -4.28
CA PRO A 113 6.85 11.04 -2.99
C PRO A 113 6.48 12.10 -1.95
N TYR A 114 6.02 11.63 -0.79
CA TYR A 114 5.72 12.51 0.33
C TYR A 114 7.00 13.03 0.98
N TYR A 115 7.07 14.33 1.16
CA TYR A 115 8.08 14.99 1.98
C TYR A 115 7.46 15.47 3.28
N LYS A 116 8.14 15.18 4.40
CA LYS A 116 7.73 15.60 5.73
C LYS A 116 7.54 17.11 5.78
N LYS A 117 6.41 17.53 6.34
CA LYS A 117 6.06 18.95 6.48
C LYS A 117 7.08 19.64 7.39
N ASN A 118 7.71 20.68 6.87
CA ASN A 118 8.56 21.57 7.66
C ASN A 118 7.71 22.68 8.27
N PRO A 119 8.00 23.14 9.50
CA PRO A 119 7.34 24.33 10.03
C PRO A 119 7.56 25.51 9.07
N LEU A 120 6.54 26.37 8.93
CA LEU A 120 6.69 27.58 8.14
C LEU A 120 7.69 28.49 8.85
N ALA A 121 8.81 28.79 8.21
CA ALA A 121 9.90 29.56 8.81
C ALA A 121 9.47 31.01 9.13
N SER A 122 8.53 31.56 8.36
CA SER A 122 7.95 32.87 8.61
C SER A 122 6.52 32.96 8.06
N TRP A 123 5.77 33.97 8.50
CA TRP A 123 4.47 34.33 7.93
C TRP A 123 4.59 34.95 6.53
N ASN A 124 5.77 35.47 6.17
CA ASN A 124 6.04 35.97 4.83
C ASN A 124 6.38 34.79 3.90
N LEU A 125 5.39 34.37 3.11
CA LEU A 125 5.52 33.21 2.22
C LEU A 125 6.61 33.38 1.14
N PHE A 126 6.97 34.64 0.82
CA PHE A 126 7.99 34.98 -0.18
C PHE A 126 9.40 35.14 0.41
N ALA A 127 9.54 35.14 1.74
CA ALA A 127 10.85 35.17 2.37
C ALA A 127 11.65 33.90 2.06
N ASN A 128 12.98 33.99 2.19
CA ASN A 128 13.91 32.86 2.01
C ASN A 128 13.70 32.11 0.69
N ASN A 129 13.75 32.80 -0.46
CA ASN A 129 13.57 32.19 -1.78
C ASN A 129 12.25 31.42 -1.92
N ASN A 130 11.13 32.01 -1.49
CA ASN A 130 9.78 31.45 -1.59
C ASN A 130 9.59 30.10 -0.85
N GLU A 131 10.38 29.82 0.19
CA GLU A 131 10.26 28.57 0.95
C GLU A 131 8.88 28.36 1.58
N GLY A 132 8.29 29.44 2.09
CA GLY A 132 6.94 29.39 2.66
C GLY A 132 5.90 29.06 1.59
N TRP A 133 6.04 29.64 0.40
CA TRP A 133 5.15 29.37 -0.74
C TRP A 133 5.28 27.92 -1.23
N ASP A 134 6.50 27.41 -1.42
CA ASP A 134 6.75 26.03 -1.86
C ASP A 134 6.15 25.01 -0.89
N GLU A 135 6.28 25.24 0.42
CA GLU A 135 5.71 24.38 1.46
C GLU A 135 4.18 24.46 1.48
N LEU A 136 3.61 25.66 1.33
CA LEU A 136 2.16 25.84 1.27
C LEU A 136 1.56 25.17 0.02
N GLU A 137 2.19 25.33 -1.14
CA GLU A 137 1.77 24.69 -2.38
C GLU A 137 1.80 23.17 -2.24
N ARG A 138 2.88 22.61 -1.68
CA ARG A 138 3.03 21.17 -1.43
C ARG A 138 1.94 20.65 -0.49
N ARG A 139 1.69 21.34 0.63
CA ARG A 139 0.62 20.97 1.58
C ARG A 139 -0.76 21.00 0.93
N SER A 140 -1.01 22.02 0.12
CA SER A 140 -2.26 22.18 -0.63
C SER A 140 -2.41 21.05 -1.64
N ARG A 141 -1.36 20.73 -2.41
CA ARG A 141 -1.34 19.62 -3.36
C ARG A 141 -1.64 18.28 -2.68
N TYR A 142 -0.96 17.96 -1.57
CA TYR A 142 -1.23 16.73 -0.80
C TYR A 142 -2.64 16.69 -0.23
N PHE A 143 -3.21 17.84 0.16
CA PHE A 143 -4.60 17.90 0.59
C PHE A 143 -5.55 17.56 -0.57
N HIS A 144 -5.41 18.21 -1.72
CA HIS A 144 -6.27 17.96 -2.89
C HIS A 144 -6.12 16.54 -3.43
N ASN A 145 -4.89 16.03 -3.53
CA ASN A 145 -4.66 14.68 -4.01
C ASN A 145 -5.28 13.63 -3.07
N ARG A 146 -5.18 13.83 -1.74
CA ARG A 146 -5.87 12.96 -0.78
C ARG A 146 -7.39 13.01 -0.93
N MET A 147 -7.96 14.21 -1.06
CA MET A 147 -9.42 14.37 -1.26
C MET A 147 -9.89 13.62 -2.52
N TRP A 148 -9.14 13.74 -3.62
CA TRP A 148 -9.47 13.07 -4.88
C TRP A 148 -9.32 11.56 -4.82
N ALA A 149 -8.21 11.08 -4.25
CA ALA A 149 -8.00 9.65 -4.03
C ALA A 149 -9.07 9.06 -3.10
N TYR A 150 -9.51 9.79 -2.06
CA TYR A 150 -10.59 9.36 -1.18
C TYR A 150 -11.89 9.19 -1.94
N ARG A 151 -12.28 10.21 -2.71
CA ARG A 151 -13.48 10.14 -3.55
C ARG A 151 -13.45 8.93 -4.46
N VAL A 152 -12.33 8.68 -5.15
CA VAL A 152 -12.20 7.50 -6.02
C VAL A 152 -12.28 6.20 -5.23
N CYS A 153 -11.63 6.09 -4.08
CA CYS A 153 -11.73 4.89 -3.23
C CYS A 153 -13.18 4.61 -2.79
N TYR A 154 -13.91 5.61 -2.30
CA TYR A 154 -15.31 5.45 -1.91
C TYR A 154 -16.21 5.05 -3.09
N GLN A 155 -15.90 5.52 -4.30
CA GLN A 155 -16.65 5.23 -5.52
C GLN A 155 -16.21 3.97 -6.27
N SER A 156 -15.08 3.36 -5.93
CA SER A 156 -14.48 2.25 -6.70
C SER A 156 -14.06 1.06 -5.83
N ILE A 157 -14.24 1.13 -4.51
CA ILE A 157 -13.90 0.03 -3.61
C ILE A 157 -15.09 -0.19 -2.69
N TRP A 158 -15.71 -1.36 -2.84
CA TRP A 158 -16.79 -1.79 -1.96
C TRP A 158 -16.31 -1.91 -0.51
N GLY A 159 -17.06 -1.33 0.43
CA GLY A 159 -16.72 -1.38 1.85
C GLY A 159 -15.45 -0.59 2.24
N PHE A 160 -15.01 0.34 1.38
CA PHE A 160 -13.85 1.17 1.71
C PHE A 160 -14.08 1.96 3.00
N SER A 161 -13.19 1.76 3.96
CA SER A 161 -13.15 2.52 5.20
C SER A 161 -11.70 2.91 5.52
N PRO A 162 -11.44 4.19 5.87
CA PRO A 162 -10.13 4.61 6.33
C PRO A 162 -9.65 3.81 7.55
N LYS A 163 -10.56 3.38 8.42
CA LYS A 163 -10.23 2.57 9.61
C LYS A 163 -9.70 1.20 9.20
N ALA A 164 -10.44 0.48 8.35
CA ALA A 164 -10.03 -0.83 7.85
C ALA A 164 -8.71 -0.77 7.08
N LEU A 165 -8.49 0.30 6.31
CA LEU A 165 -7.22 0.52 5.62
C LEU A 165 -6.06 0.69 6.60
N LYS A 166 -6.23 1.45 7.69
CA LYS A 166 -5.17 1.62 8.69
C LYS A 166 -4.89 0.35 9.49
N GLU A 167 -5.91 -0.46 9.75
CA GLU A 167 -5.77 -1.80 10.37
C GLU A 167 -4.91 -2.70 9.47
N HIS A 168 -5.24 -2.77 8.17
CA HIS A 168 -4.43 -3.49 7.18
C HIS A 168 -2.99 -2.99 7.12
N VAL A 169 -2.78 -1.66 7.16
CA VAL A 169 -1.42 -1.08 7.18
C VAL A 169 -0.64 -1.51 8.43
N ALA A 170 -1.27 -1.54 9.61
CA ALA A 170 -0.63 -2.00 10.84
C ALA A 170 -0.19 -3.47 10.76
N GLU A 171 -1.06 -4.32 10.20
CA GLU A 171 -0.80 -5.76 10.01
C GLU A 171 0.36 -5.98 9.03
N VAL A 172 0.31 -5.36 7.85
CA VAL A 172 1.38 -5.44 6.86
C VAL A 172 2.70 -4.88 7.41
N TYR A 173 2.63 -3.80 8.21
CA TYR A 173 3.80 -3.22 8.85
C TYR A 173 4.51 -4.19 9.80
N ALA A 174 3.76 -4.87 10.65
CA ALA A 174 4.32 -5.89 11.54
C ALA A 174 4.86 -7.09 10.76
N ALA A 175 4.09 -7.61 9.79
CA ALA A 175 4.46 -8.78 9.01
C ALA A 175 5.73 -8.56 8.18
N VAL A 176 5.83 -7.42 7.48
CA VAL A 176 7.00 -7.09 6.64
C VAL A 176 8.25 -6.89 7.50
N ASN A 177 8.16 -6.16 8.62
CA ASN A 177 9.34 -5.98 9.47
C ASN A 177 9.80 -7.29 10.12
N ALA A 178 8.88 -8.16 10.52
CA ALA A 178 9.21 -9.51 11.01
C ALA A 178 9.91 -10.35 9.93
N ALA A 179 9.39 -10.34 8.70
CA ALA A 179 9.96 -11.07 7.57
C ALA A 179 11.36 -10.53 7.19
N VAL A 180 11.55 -9.20 7.21
CA VAL A 180 12.85 -8.57 6.97
C VAL A 180 13.86 -8.97 8.05
N ALA A 181 13.46 -9.03 9.32
CA ALA A 181 14.36 -9.49 10.38
C ALA A 181 14.78 -10.96 10.21
N ALA A 182 13.84 -11.82 9.80
CA ALA A 182 14.09 -13.23 9.52
C ALA A 182 14.86 -13.50 8.21
N SER A 183 15.08 -12.47 7.37
CA SER A 183 15.67 -12.61 6.02
C SER A 183 17.09 -13.21 6.00
N HIS A 184 17.82 -13.15 7.13
CA HIS A 184 19.12 -13.79 7.30
C HIS A 184 19.05 -15.33 7.18
N THR A 185 17.88 -15.95 7.31
CA THR A 185 17.68 -17.41 7.21
C THR A 185 17.48 -17.91 5.77
N GLY A 186 17.15 -17.03 4.83
CA GLY A 186 16.86 -17.44 3.46
C GLY A 186 15.92 -16.49 2.72
N ARG A 187 15.83 -16.66 1.40
CA ARG A 187 14.77 -16.05 0.57
C ARG A 187 13.37 -16.47 1.04
N ARG A 188 13.23 -17.70 1.53
CA ARG A 188 11.97 -18.29 2.03
C ARG A 188 11.35 -17.52 3.19
N ALA A 189 12.14 -16.78 3.96
CA ALA A 189 11.63 -15.94 5.05
C ALA A 189 10.68 -14.83 4.55
N LEU A 190 10.79 -14.46 3.27
CA LEU A 190 9.97 -13.42 2.64
C LEU A 190 8.74 -13.98 1.92
N ASP A 191 8.56 -15.31 1.85
CA ASP A 191 7.44 -15.93 1.12
C ASP A 191 6.08 -15.57 1.73
N GLY A 192 6.03 -15.36 3.06
CA GLY A 192 4.82 -14.96 3.76
C GLY A 192 4.34 -13.53 3.47
N VAL A 193 5.19 -12.68 2.87
CA VAL A 193 4.86 -11.28 2.56
C VAL A 193 4.77 -10.99 1.06
N LYS A 194 4.92 -12.01 0.21
CA LYS A 194 4.96 -11.84 -1.25
C LYS A 194 3.68 -11.24 -1.84
N ASP A 195 2.52 -11.51 -1.23
CA ASP A 195 1.22 -11.09 -1.74
C ASP A 195 0.82 -9.67 -1.23
N VAL A 196 1.43 -9.24 -0.12
CA VAL A 196 1.21 -7.92 0.50
C VAL A 196 2.25 -6.87 0.08
N VAL A 197 3.31 -7.28 -0.63
CA VAL A 197 4.39 -6.41 -1.12
C VAL A 197 4.36 -6.40 -2.65
N ALA A 198 4.67 -5.24 -3.26
CA ALA A 198 4.83 -5.14 -4.71
C ALA A 198 6.06 -5.94 -5.18
N PRO A 199 6.01 -6.60 -6.35
CA PRO A 199 7.13 -7.42 -6.82
C PRO A 199 8.47 -6.68 -6.89
N SER A 200 8.45 -5.41 -7.32
CA SER A 200 9.66 -4.57 -7.36
C SER A 200 10.31 -4.36 -5.99
N LEU A 201 9.50 -4.18 -4.93
CA LEU A 201 10.00 -4.06 -3.57
C LEU A 201 10.42 -5.42 -3.00
N LEU A 202 9.70 -6.49 -3.34
CA LEU A 202 10.07 -7.84 -2.93
C LEU A 202 11.45 -8.24 -3.49
N ASP A 203 11.72 -7.95 -4.76
CA ASP A 203 13.02 -8.22 -5.39
C ASP A 203 14.15 -7.45 -4.67
N ALA A 204 13.91 -6.19 -4.30
CA ALA A 204 14.87 -5.40 -3.51
C ALA A 204 15.10 -6.01 -2.12
N MET A 205 14.03 -6.41 -1.42
CA MET A 205 14.13 -7.07 -0.11
C MET A 205 14.88 -8.41 -0.20
N GLN A 206 14.70 -9.16 -1.28
CA GLN A 206 15.40 -10.42 -1.51
C GLN A 206 16.89 -10.20 -1.83
N ALA A 207 17.22 -9.16 -2.58
CA ALA A 207 18.60 -8.76 -2.81
C ALA A 207 19.30 -8.37 -1.48
N ASP A 208 18.60 -7.65 -0.61
CA ASP A 208 19.11 -7.29 0.71
C ASP A 208 19.27 -8.52 1.63
N ALA A 209 18.31 -9.46 1.58
CA ALA A 209 18.41 -10.74 2.28
C ALA A 209 19.65 -11.54 1.87
N ALA A 210 19.94 -11.61 0.56
CA ALA A 210 21.12 -12.27 0.03
C ALA A 210 22.42 -11.59 0.50
N ARG A 211 22.45 -10.25 0.55
CA ARG A 211 23.60 -9.50 1.09
C ARG A 211 23.81 -9.77 2.58
N LEU A 212 22.74 -9.80 3.37
CA LEU A 212 22.82 -10.12 4.80
C LEU A 212 23.38 -11.52 5.04
N GLN A 213 22.92 -12.51 4.28
CA GLN A 213 23.45 -13.88 4.33
C GLN A 213 24.94 -13.94 3.99
N GLN A 214 25.36 -13.27 2.92
CA GLN A 214 26.77 -13.20 2.50
C GLN A 214 27.65 -12.53 3.57
N SER A 215 27.12 -11.54 4.28
CA SER A 215 27.85 -10.86 5.36
C SER A 215 27.96 -11.69 6.65
N GLY A 216 27.23 -12.81 6.77
CA GLY A 216 27.20 -13.60 8.00
C GLY A 216 26.60 -12.86 9.20
N ARG A 217 25.78 -11.83 8.92
CA ARG A 217 25.10 -11.02 9.94
C ARG A 217 23.68 -11.51 10.16
N SER A 218 23.24 -11.49 11.41
CA SER A 218 21.85 -11.76 11.78
C SER A 218 21.21 -10.50 12.37
N VAL A 219 19.90 -10.38 12.18
CA VAL A 219 19.11 -9.25 12.67
C VAL A 219 18.13 -9.78 13.70
N ALA A 220 18.24 -9.30 14.93
CA ALA A 220 17.19 -9.44 15.94
C ALA A 220 16.33 -8.19 15.90
N TRP A 221 15.04 -8.37 15.69
CA TRP A 221 14.07 -7.29 15.68
C TRP A 221 12.84 -7.74 16.44
N ARG A 222 12.25 -6.80 17.17
CA ARG A 222 10.98 -7.03 17.85
C ARG A 222 10.21 -5.72 17.93
N MET A 223 8.94 -5.79 17.59
CA MET A 223 7.98 -4.73 17.85
C MET A 223 7.64 -4.72 19.34
N VAL A 224 7.99 -3.66 20.05
CA VAL A 224 7.71 -3.52 21.49
C VAL A 224 6.25 -3.15 21.69
N LYS A 225 5.79 -2.16 20.91
CA LYS A 225 4.40 -1.73 20.89
C LYS A 225 3.91 -1.69 19.45
N PRO A 226 2.85 -2.46 19.11
CA PRO A 226 2.26 -2.36 17.79
C PRO A 226 1.66 -0.97 17.56
N PRO A 227 1.81 -0.40 16.36
CA PRO A 227 1.25 0.91 16.05
C PRO A 227 -0.27 0.85 16.12
N SER A 228 -0.88 1.71 16.95
CA SER A 228 -2.33 1.81 17.02
C SER A 228 -2.89 2.42 15.72
N PRO A 229 -3.86 1.78 15.04
CA PRO A 229 -4.44 2.31 13.80
C PRO A 229 -5.06 3.71 13.96
N SER A 230 -5.55 4.06 15.15
CA SER A 230 -6.21 5.36 15.36
C SER A 230 -5.23 6.51 15.56
N SER A 231 -4.17 6.30 16.36
CA SER A 231 -3.29 7.35 16.85
C SER A 231 -1.90 7.36 16.21
N ASN A 232 -1.33 6.19 15.91
CA ASN A 232 0.04 6.07 15.43
C ASN A 232 0.17 5.94 13.91
N ILE A 233 -0.94 5.72 13.20
CA ILE A 233 -0.98 5.60 11.74
C ILE A 233 -1.73 6.78 11.16
N ARG A 234 -1.00 7.65 10.46
CA ARG A 234 -1.53 8.88 9.86
C ARG A 234 -1.42 8.83 8.34
N LEU A 235 -2.53 9.11 7.66
CA LEU A 235 -2.51 9.26 6.21
C LEU A 235 -2.00 10.65 5.82
N VAL A 236 -0.82 10.71 5.20
CA VAL A 236 -0.12 11.97 4.92
C VAL A 236 -0.23 12.43 3.47
N ASN A 237 -0.27 11.51 2.51
CA ASN A 237 -0.50 11.80 1.09
C ASN A 237 -1.36 10.73 0.42
N GLY A 238 -2.00 11.09 -0.69
CA GLY A 238 -2.69 10.20 -1.60
C GLY A 238 -2.39 10.64 -3.02
N PHE A 239 -2.31 9.71 -3.96
CA PHE A 239 -2.08 10.04 -5.37
C PHE A 239 -2.81 9.03 -6.25
N LEU A 240 -3.36 9.52 -7.36
CA LEU A 240 -4.07 8.69 -8.33
C LEU A 240 -3.25 8.60 -9.61
N VAL A 241 -2.81 7.40 -9.95
CA VAL A 241 -2.04 7.11 -11.15
C VAL A 241 -2.96 6.50 -12.20
N ARG A 242 -2.84 6.92 -13.46
CA ARG A 242 -3.50 6.21 -14.57
C ARG A 242 -2.72 4.95 -14.91
N GLY A 243 -3.42 3.84 -15.17
CA GLY A 243 -2.75 2.57 -15.45
C GLY A 243 -2.07 2.51 -16.82
N SER A 244 -2.43 3.39 -17.75
CA SER A 244 -1.76 3.56 -19.03
C SER A 244 -1.55 5.05 -19.30
N ASN A 245 -0.35 5.40 -19.74
CA ASN A 245 -0.05 6.73 -20.29
C ASN A 245 -0.41 6.81 -21.78
N ASN A 246 -0.76 5.69 -22.43
CA ASN A 246 -1.19 5.70 -23.81
C ASN A 246 -2.66 6.16 -23.88
N PRO A 247 -2.95 7.36 -24.45
CA PRO A 247 -4.30 7.89 -24.53
C PRO A 247 -5.23 7.06 -25.43
N GLN A 248 -4.69 6.22 -26.32
CA GLN A 248 -5.46 5.33 -27.18
C GLN A 248 -6.01 4.11 -26.41
N LEU A 249 -5.31 3.71 -25.35
CA LEU A 249 -5.80 2.71 -24.38
C LEU A 249 -6.65 3.46 -23.36
N ASN A 250 -7.92 3.70 -23.71
CA ASN A 250 -8.92 4.32 -22.82
C ASN A 250 -9.31 3.38 -21.67
N SER A 251 -8.34 2.99 -20.84
CA SER A 251 -8.57 2.12 -19.70
C SER A 251 -9.11 2.94 -18.53
N LYS A 252 -10.14 2.42 -17.89
CA LYS A 252 -10.65 2.97 -16.62
C LYS A 252 -9.84 2.49 -15.42
N LEU A 253 -8.67 1.88 -15.67
CA LEU A 253 -7.79 1.36 -14.64
C LEU A 253 -6.93 2.49 -14.08
N TYR A 254 -7.03 2.67 -12.77
CA TYR A 254 -6.21 3.60 -12.01
C TYR A 254 -5.53 2.82 -10.88
N PHE A 255 -4.42 3.37 -10.40
CA PHE A 255 -3.77 2.91 -9.17
C PHE A 255 -3.87 4.02 -8.14
N VAL A 256 -4.44 3.71 -6.98
CA VAL A 256 -4.45 4.63 -5.85
C VAL A 256 -3.23 4.33 -5.00
N GLN A 257 -2.40 5.34 -4.77
CA GLN A 257 -1.27 5.29 -3.87
C GLN A 257 -1.58 6.09 -2.60
N TRP A 258 -1.47 5.46 -1.44
CA TRP A 258 -1.60 6.11 -0.14
C TRP A 258 -0.29 6.09 0.60
N THR A 259 0.17 7.24 1.09
CA THR A 259 1.34 7.32 1.97
C THR A 259 0.91 7.44 3.41
N PHE A 260 1.39 6.53 4.24
CA PHE A 260 1.16 6.49 5.68
C PHE A 260 2.44 6.85 6.43
N GLU A 261 2.32 7.74 7.40
CA GLU A 261 3.28 7.93 8.47
C GLU A 261 2.91 6.98 9.60
N ILE A 262 3.86 6.12 9.99
CA ILE A 262 3.67 5.05 10.95
C ILE A 262 4.65 5.27 12.10
N GLU A 263 4.13 5.64 13.25
CA GLU A 263 4.90 5.77 14.48
C GLU A 263 4.91 4.44 15.23
N SER A 264 6.07 3.94 15.61
CA SER A 264 6.17 2.68 16.37
C SER A 264 7.34 2.68 17.34
N GLU A 265 7.33 1.72 18.26
CA GLU A 265 8.40 1.48 19.21
C GLU A 265 8.97 0.08 19.00
N GLN A 266 10.26 0.00 18.70
CA GLN A 266 10.92 -1.21 18.24
C GLN A 266 12.26 -1.40 18.92
N THR A 267 12.64 -2.65 19.16
CA THR A 267 14.01 -3.02 19.52
C THR A 267 14.67 -3.66 18.32
N PHE A 268 15.94 -3.33 18.12
CA PHE A 268 16.74 -3.84 17.02
C PHE A 268 18.17 -4.10 17.47
N ALA A 269 18.74 -5.22 17.05
CA ALA A 269 20.16 -5.50 17.14
C ALA A 269 20.65 -6.25 15.89
N VAL A 270 21.81 -5.87 15.36
CA VAL A 270 22.56 -6.67 14.38
C VAL A 270 23.70 -7.36 15.08
N TYR A 271 23.82 -8.66 14.82
CA TYR A 271 24.91 -9.48 15.27
C TYR A 271 25.75 -9.97 14.09
N GLU A 272 27.03 -10.20 14.34
CA GLU A 272 27.97 -10.80 13.40
C GLU A 272 28.49 -12.11 13.97
N ARG A 273 28.60 -13.13 13.10
CA ARG A 273 29.05 -14.45 13.52
C ARG A 273 30.52 -14.42 13.94
N THR A 274 30.80 -14.90 15.14
CA THR A 274 32.17 -15.03 15.64
C THR A 274 32.83 -16.30 15.04
N PRO A 275 34.02 -16.22 14.42
CA PRO A 275 34.64 -17.35 13.71
C PRO A 275 34.93 -18.59 14.57
N ARG A 276 35.14 -18.40 15.88
CA ARG A 276 35.59 -19.47 16.81
C ARG A 276 34.46 -20.16 17.59
N GLY A 277 33.21 -20.07 17.11
CA GLY A 277 32.05 -20.68 17.79
C GLY A 277 31.64 -19.98 19.10
N GLY A 278 32.22 -18.81 19.39
CA GLY A 278 31.81 -17.97 20.52
C GLY A 278 30.46 -17.28 20.27
N ALA A 279 29.94 -16.63 21.31
CA ALA A 279 28.72 -15.84 21.21
C ALA A 279 28.81 -14.81 20.07
N PRO A 280 27.71 -14.58 19.32
CA PRO A 280 27.71 -13.65 18.21
C PRO A 280 27.94 -12.21 18.71
N ARG A 281 28.77 -11.46 18.00
CA ARG A 281 29.17 -10.10 18.41
C ARG A 281 28.10 -9.10 18.03
N LEU A 282 27.65 -8.27 18.96
CA LEU A 282 26.78 -7.14 18.66
C LEU A 282 27.54 -6.08 17.83
N VAL A 283 27.00 -5.72 16.66
CA VAL A 283 27.59 -4.74 15.73
C VAL A 283 26.84 -3.41 15.78
N ALA A 284 25.52 -3.47 15.92
CA ALA A 284 24.67 -2.28 15.93
C ALA A 284 23.39 -2.50 16.72
N GLY A 285 22.83 -1.40 17.23
CA GLY A 285 21.55 -1.40 17.95
C GLY A 285 21.66 -1.83 19.41
N SER A 286 20.50 -2.05 20.01
CA SER A 286 20.36 -2.57 21.37
C SER A 286 19.14 -3.51 21.41
N PRO A 287 19.32 -4.77 21.86
CA PRO A 287 18.20 -5.72 21.93
C PRO A 287 17.18 -5.36 23.01
N GLU A 288 17.57 -4.56 23.99
CA GLU A 288 16.76 -4.22 25.17
C GLU A 288 16.25 -2.78 25.14
N ALA A 289 16.98 -1.85 24.52
CA ALA A 289 16.57 -0.45 24.49
C ALA A 289 15.56 -0.19 23.35
N PRO A 290 14.30 0.16 23.67
CA PRO A 290 13.33 0.52 22.65
C PRO A 290 13.72 1.83 21.96
N VAL A 291 13.47 1.88 20.66
CA VAL A 291 13.69 3.04 19.80
C VAL A 291 12.35 3.43 19.18
N ARG A 292 12.04 4.73 19.23
CA ARG A 292 10.90 5.29 18.52
C ARG A 292 11.27 5.50 17.06
N VAL A 293 10.46 4.94 16.16
CA VAL A 293 10.66 4.95 14.72
C VAL A 293 9.46 5.63 14.05
N VAL A 294 9.73 6.48 13.07
CA VAL A 294 8.70 7.10 12.23
C VAL A 294 8.96 6.71 10.78
N ASP A 295 8.18 5.76 10.28
CA ASP A 295 8.26 5.23 8.94
C ASP A 295 7.27 5.94 7.99
N HIS A 296 7.62 6.02 6.70
CA HIS A 296 6.73 6.54 5.66
C HIS A 296 6.52 5.48 4.58
N TRP A 297 5.39 4.79 4.60
CA TRP A 297 5.12 3.64 3.73
C TRP A 297 4.07 3.99 2.69
N VAL A 298 4.33 3.60 1.43
CA VAL A 298 3.41 3.81 0.31
C VAL A 298 2.71 2.51 -0.02
N PHE A 299 1.39 2.51 0.11
CA PHE A 299 0.53 1.40 -0.29
C PHE A 299 -0.16 1.73 -1.60
N GLU A 300 -0.36 0.72 -2.43
CA GLU A 300 -1.02 0.84 -3.73
C GLU A 300 -2.13 -0.17 -3.87
N ARG A 301 -3.19 0.22 -4.58
CA ARG A 301 -4.24 -0.69 -5.03
C ARG A 301 -4.77 -0.28 -6.39
N ALA A 302 -4.96 -1.26 -7.26
CA ALA A 302 -5.63 -1.08 -8.54
C ALA A 302 -7.15 -0.86 -8.33
N VAL A 303 -7.73 0.11 -9.03
CA VAL A 303 -9.15 0.45 -8.97
C VAL A 303 -9.69 0.71 -10.38
N LEU A 304 -10.93 0.28 -10.64
CA LEU A 304 -11.67 0.65 -11.84
C LEU A 304 -12.49 1.89 -11.52
N LYS A 305 -12.10 3.04 -12.09
CA LYS A 305 -12.78 4.31 -11.81
C LYS A 305 -14.22 4.25 -12.34
N SER A 306 -15.17 4.52 -11.45
CA SER A 306 -16.59 4.59 -11.77
C SER A 306 -17.17 5.90 -11.24
N TRP A 307 -18.05 6.53 -12.01
CA TRP A 307 -18.66 7.81 -11.64
C TRP A 307 -20.01 7.67 -10.93
N PHE A 308 -20.73 6.57 -11.17
CA PHE A 308 -22.14 6.44 -10.79
C PHE A 308 -22.40 5.31 -9.78
N LEU A 309 -21.62 4.23 -9.83
CA LEU A 309 -21.82 3.06 -8.97
C LEU A 309 -20.48 2.47 -8.51
N PRO A 310 -20.34 2.04 -7.24
CA PRO A 310 -19.17 1.33 -6.78
C PRO A 310 -18.94 0.07 -7.61
N LYS A 311 -17.86 0.08 -8.40
CA LYS A 311 -17.42 -1.09 -9.15
C LYS A 311 -16.43 -1.86 -8.30
N PRO A 312 -16.54 -3.18 -8.18
CA PRO A 312 -15.44 -3.96 -7.64
C PRO A 312 -14.21 -3.69 -8.51
N GLY A 313 -13.08 -3.37 -7.87
CA GLY A 313 -11.80 -3.30 -8.56
C GLY A 313 -11.43 -4.65 -9.19
N PRO A 314 -10.27 -4.72 -9.87
CA PRO A 314 -9.80 -5.97 -10.47
C PRO A 314 -9.82 -7.11 -9.45
N ARG A 315 -10.20 -8.33 -9.86
CA ARG A 315 -10.23 -9.49 -8.95
C ARG A 315 -8.86 -9.69 -8.30
N GLY A 316 -8.85 -9.82 -6.96
CA GLY A 316 -7.61 -9.97 -6.18
C GLY A 316 -6.79 -8.67 -6.03
N ALA A 317 -7.34 -7.50 -6.39
CA ALA A 317 -6.71 -6.23 -6.10
C ALA A 317 -6.78 -5.90 -4.60
N GLU A 318 -5.68 -6.19 -3.91
CA GLU A 318 -5.46 -5.86 -2.50
C GLU A 318 -4.54 -4.66 -2.33
N TRP A 319 -4.52 -4.10 -1.13
CA TRP A 319 -3.56 -3.05 -0.77
C TRP A 319 -2.18 -3.67 -0.57
N ARG A 320 -1.21 -3.23 -1.36
CA ARG A 320 0.17 -3.72 -1.31
C ARG A 320 1.16 -2.64 -0.98
N LEU A 321 2.19 -2.96 -0.21
CA LEU A 321 3.30 -2.08 0.05
C LEU A 321 4.17 -1.94 -1.21
N VAL A 322 4.29 -0.73 -1.75
CA VAL A 322 5.09 -0.42 -2.94
C VAL A 322 6.45 0.14 -2.59
N ALA A 323 6.52 0.99 -1.57
CA ALA A 323 7.77 1.67 -1.23
C ALA A 323 7.85 2.05 0.25
N ARG A 324 9.09 2.11 0.74
CA ARG A 324 9.47 2.73 2.01
C ARG A 324 10.21 4.02 1.68
N LEU A 325 9.61 5.16 2.02
CA LEU A 325 10.18 6.46 1.69
C LEU A 325 11.25 6.86 2.71
N GLN A 326 12.42 7.20 2.21
CA GLN A 326 13.45 7.89 2.99
C GLN A 326 13.16 9.39 2.97
N GLN A 327 13.02 9.98 4.15
CA GLN A 327 12.80 11.42 4.26
C GLN A 327 14.15 12.14 4.14
N PRO A 328 14.32 13.08 3.19
CA PRO A 328 15.58 13.79 3.05
C PRO A 328 15.82 14.68 4.28
N ALA A 329 17.07 14.73 4.73
CA ALA A 329 17.52 15.69 5.74
C ALA A 329 17.68 17.07 5.07
N GLY A 330 16.58 17.83 4.95
CA GLY A 330 16.64 19.21 4.46
C GLY A 330 15.47 19.64 3.60
N ARG A 331 15.70 20.66 2.77
CA ARG A 331 14.68 21.21 1.86
C ARG A 331 14.32 20.15 0.81
N PRO A 332 13.04 19.78 0.68
CA PRO A 332 12.60 18.92 -0.40
C PRO A 332 12.85 19.60 -1.77
N PRO A 333 13.08 18.82 -2.83
CA PRO A 333 13.30 19.39 -4.16
C PRO A 333 12.10 20.24 -4.60
N PRO A 334 12.33 21.25 -5.45
CA PRO A 334 11.23 22.03 -6.03
C PRO A 334 10.28 21.10 -6.77
N LEU A 335 8.99 21.43 -6.73
CA LEU A 335 7.96 20.60 -7.34
C LEU A 335 8.18 20.59 -8.85
N LYS A 336 8.38 19.39 -9.42
CA LYS A 336 8.40 19.26 -10.88
C LYS A 336 7.00 19.57 -11.42
N PRO A 337 6.89 20.27 -12.56
CA PRO A 337 5.61 20.37 -13.26
C PRO A 337 5.13 18.96 -13.58
N VAL A 338 3.88 18.67 -13.21
CA VAL A 338 3.24 17.40 -13.54
C VAL A 338 2.96 17.46 -15.05
N PRO A 339 3.46 16.51 -15.86
CA PRO A 339 3.06 16.45 -17.27
C PRO A 339 1.55 16.24 -17.31
N VAL A 340 0.85 17.20 -17.93
CA VAL A 340 -0.61 17.24 -18.03
C VAL A 340 -1.11 16.16 -18.97
#